data_AF-A0A5J4Y1H9-F1
#
_entry.id   AF-A0A5J4Y1H9-F1
#
_cell.length_a   1.000
_cell.length_b   1.000
_cell.length_c   1.000
_cell.angle_alpha   90.00
_cell.angle_beta   90.00
_cell.angle_gamma   90.00
#
_symmetry.space_group_name_H-M   'P 1'
#
loop_
_entity.id
_entity.type
_entity.pdbx_description
1 polymer ?
#
loop_
_entity_poly.entity_id
_entity_poly.type
_entity_poly.pdbx_seq_one_letter_code
_entity_poly.pdbx_strand_id
1 'polypeptide(L)'
;MPDTLADDSKDVLDKIKAEGTFDQMRVQVTEAVKKTDTLTSQVQQLVAQSDVFKSGKADSMSRKDLFDTIRKTYESKLLEIAASATLEVLLNDSYGISQQIEQSTHEALCSVYEAREQQRIALHLQQQQRYQHDLQQYNACYGQHHNQGYGNQA
;
A
#
# COMPACT_ATOMS: atom_id res chain seq x y z
N MET A 1 -15.96 -19.28 -17.48
CA MET A 1 -15.28 -18.82 -16.26
C MET A 1 -14.44 -17.64 -16.69
N PRO A 2 -14.83 -16.39 -16.41
CA PRO A 2 -14.02 -15.26 -16.84
C PRO A 2 -12.75 -15.22 -15.99
N ASP A 3 -11.63 -15.24 -16.69
CA ASP A 3 -10.28 -15.06 -16.18
C ASP A 3 -10.11 -13.76 -15.39
N THR A 4 -9.10 -13.77 -14.53
CA THR A 4 -8.53 -12.63 -13.79
C THR A 4 -9.34 -12.16 -12.58
N LEU A 5 -9.13 -12.82 -11.44
CA LEU A 5 -8.71 -12.06 -10.25
C LEU A 5 -7.45 -11.31 -10.69
N ALA A 6 -7.64 -10.13 -11.31
CA ALA A 6 -6.59 -9.12 -11.33
C ALA A 6 -6.10 -9.03 -9.88
N ASP A 7 -4.79 -8.92 -9.69
CA ASP A 7 -4.20 -8.83 -8.36
C ASP A 7 -4.68 -7.53 -7.68
N ASP A 8 -5.90 -7.56 -7.14
CA ASP A 8 -6.55 -6.44 -6.44
C ASP A 8 -5.69 -5.98 -5.28
N SER A 9 -4.85 -6.88 -4.77
CA SER A 9 -3.83 -6.58 -3.76
C SER A 9 -2.92 -5.44 -4.21
N LYS A 10 -2.58 -5.35 -5.49
CA LYS A 10 -1.75 -4.25 -6.01
C LYS A 10 -2.50 -2.93 -5.95
N ASP A 11 -3.73 -2.87 -6.48
CA ASP A 11 -4.52 -1.63 -6.52
C ASP A 11 -4.86 -1.15 -5.10
N VAL A 12 -5.18 -2.08 -4.20
CA VAL A 12 -5.39 -1.82 -2.78
C VAL A 12 -4.12 -1.30 -2.11
N LEU A 13 -2.98 -1.94 -2.33
CA LEU A 13 -1.72 -1.49 -1.75
C LEU A 13 -1.30 -0.12 -2.30
N ASP A 14 -1.47 0.12 -3.59
CA ASP A 14 -1.17 1.40 -4.22
C ASP A 14 -2.09 2.50 -3.68
N LYS A 15 -3.36 2.21 -3.41
CA LYS A 15 -4.30 3.09 -2.74
C LYS A 15 -3.88 3.42 -1.30
N ILE A 16 -3.59 2.40 -0.49
CA ILE A 16 -3.12 2.56 0.92
C ILE A 16 -1.82 3.37 0.97
N LYS A 17 -0.92 3.18 0.00
CA LYS A 17 0.31 3.98 -0.13
C LYS A 17 0.00 5.42 -0.53
N ALA A 18 -0.85 5.63 -1.52
CA ALA A 18 -1.21 6.96 -2.01
C ALA A 18 -1.89 7.82 -0.93
N GLU A 19 -2.64 7.20 -0.01
CA GLU A 19 -3.29 7.87 1.12
C GLU A 19 -2.33 8.14 2.29
N GLY A 20 -1.10 7.61 2.24
CA GLY A 20 -0.11 7.73 3.31
C GLY A 20 -0.35 6.81 4.51
N THR A 21 -1.42 6.01 4.48
CA THR A 21 -1.81 5.08 5.54
C THR A 21 -0.71 4.05 5.82
N PHE A 22 -0.01 3.57 4.78
CA PHE A 22 1.14 2.68 4.93
C PHE A 22 2.28 3.32 5.74
N ASP A 23 2.64 4.56 5.42
CA ASP A 23 3.73 5.26 6.11
C ASP A 23 3.36 5.59 7.56
N GLN A 24 2.10 5.92 7.82
CA GLN A 24 1.59 6.12 9.18
C GLN A 24 1.72 4.85 10.01
N MET A 25 1.27 3.70 9.49
CA MET A 25 1.42 2.41 10.18
C MET A 25 2.89 2.08 10.42
N ARG A 26 3.79 2.31 9.45
CA ARG A 26 5.23 2.09 9.64
C ARG A 26 5.79 2.89 10.81
N VAL A 27 5.40 4.17 10.93
CA VAL A 27 5.81 5.02 12.06
C VAL A 27 5.27 4.47 13.37
N GLN A 28 4.00 4.09 13.43
CA GLN A 28 3.38 3.54 14.64
C GLN A 28 4.05 2.24 15.09
N VAL A 29 4.29 1.29 14.18
CA VAL A 29 5.03 0.06 14.45
C VAL A 29 6.42 0.37 14.99
N THR A 30 7.14 1.30 14.36
CA THR A 30 8.50 1.69 14.79
C THR A 30 8.48 2.25 16.22
N GLU A 31 7.52 3.12 16.54
CA GLU A 31 7.40 3.69 17.89
C GLU A 31 6.95 2.67 18.93
N ALA A 32 6.11 1.71 18.56
CA ALA A 32 5.72 0.60 19.44
C ALA A 32 6.90 -0.35 19.71
N VAL A 33 7.68 -0.69 18.68
CA VAL A 33 8.88 -1.54 18.81
C VAL A 33 9.94 -0.90 19.72
N LYS A 34 10.10 0.42 19.67
CA LYS A 34 10.98 1.15 20.61
C LYS A 34 10.53 1.07 22.06
N LYS A 35 9.23 0.85 22.31
CA LYS A 35 8.62 0.76 23.65
C LYS A 35 8.52 -0.67 24.16
N THR A 36 8.69 -1.69 23.31
CA THR A 36 8.71 -3.08 23.75
C THR A 36 9.95 -3.37 24.60
N ASP A 37 9.72 -3.92 25.79
CA ASP A 37 10.77 -4.37 26.70
C ASP A 37 11.61 -5.51 26.11
N THR A 38 11.03 -6.32 25.20
CA THR A 38 11.71 -7.42 24.50
C THR A 38 12.96 -6.93 23.77
N LEU A 39 12.85 -5.86 22.96
CA LEU A 39 14.00 -5.32 22.22
C LEU A 39 15.06 -4.77 23.18
N THR A 40 14.66 -3.96 24.15
CA THR A 40 15.59 -3.31 25.10
C THR A 40 16.33 -4.33 25.95
N SER A 41 15.62 -5.28 26.56
CA SER A 41 16.19 -6.30 27.44
C SER A 41 17.12 -7.26 26.70
N GLN A 42 16.74 -7.72 25.50
CA GLN A 42 17.57 -8.62 24.70
C GLN A 42 18.82 -7.93 24.16
N VAL A 43 18.74 -6.66 23.77
CA VAL A 43 19.91 -5.88 23.36
C VAL A 43 20.86 -5.65 24.54
N GLN A 44 20.34 -5.32 25.72
CA GLN A 44 21.16 -5.20 26.93
C GLN A 44 21.87 -6.51 27.27
N GLN A 45 21.17 -7.64 27.18
CA GLN A 45 21.75 -8.96 27.40
C GLN A 45 22.85 -9.28 26.36
N LEU A 46 22.62 -8.96 25.08
CA LEU A 46 23.59 -9.15 24.01
C LEU A 46 24.89 -8.36 24.27
N VAL A 47 24.75 -7.11 24.71
CA VAL A 47 25.89 -6.25 25.09
C VAL A 47 26.60 -6.80 26.33
N ALA A 48 25.87 -7.19 27.37
CA ALA A 48 26.43 -7.78 28.59
C ALA A 48 27.17 -9.10 28.33
N GLN A 49 26.77 -9.86 27.33
CA GLN A 49 27.40 -11.11 26.92
C GLN A 49 28.47 -10.92 25.83
N SER A 50 28.73 -9.69 25.39
CA SER A 50 29.52 -9.45 24.19
C SER A 50 30.99 -9.83 24.33
N ASP A 51 31.46 -10.69 23.42
CA ASP A 51 32.88 -11.04 23.29
C ASP A 51 33.72 -9.86 22.79
N VAL A 52 33.12 -8.94 22.02
CA VAL A 52 33.81 -7.73 21.54
C VAL A 52 34.21 -6.84 22.71
N PHE A 53 33.28 -6.61 23.65
CA PHE A 53 33.57 -5.83 24.86
C PHE A 53 34.39 -6.61 25.89
N LYS A 54 34.20 -7.93 26.01
CA LYS A 54 34.91 -8.75 27.00
C LYS A 54 36.35 -9.10 26.63
N SER A 55 36.71 -9.09 25.34
CA SER A 55 38.01 -9.58 24.88
C SER A 55 39.22 -8.66 25.16
N GLY A 56 39.03 -7.52 25.83
CA GLY A 56 40.10 -6.53 26.10
C GLY A 56 40.64 -5.83 24.84
N LYS A 57 40.22 -6.27 23.64
CA LYS A 57 40.57 -5.67 22.35
C LYS A 57 39.87 -4.34 22.12
N ALA A 58 38.74 -4.10 22.79
CA ALA A 58 37.99 -2.85 22.66
C ALA A 58 38.83 -1.62 23.01
N ASP A 59 39.73 -1.72 23.99
CA ASP A 59 40.55 -0.60 24.47
C ASP A 59 41.69 -0.20 23.51
N SER A 60 42.08 -1.10 22.60
CA SER A 60 43.14 -0.85 21.61
C SER A 60 42.63 -0.53 20.21
N MET A 61 41.31 -0.58 20.00
CA MET A 61 40.68 -0.31 18.71
C MET A 61 40.32 1.17 18.56
N SER A 62 40.40 1.69 17.32
CA SER A 62 39.83 3.00 17.02
C SER A 62 38.31 2.96 17.19
N ARG A 63 37.69 4.12 17.45
CA ARG A 63 36.22 4.22 17.57
C ARG A 63 35.52 3.61 16.36
N LYS A 64 36.02 3.89 15.14
CA LYS A 64 35.45 3.36 13.90
C LYS A 64 35.55 1.83 13.84
N ASP A 65 36.74 1.29 14.10
CA ASP A 65 36.98 -0.16 14.03
C ASP A 65 36.14 -0.90 15.07
N LEU A 66 35.98 -0.33 16.27
CA LEU A 66 35.11 -0.87 17.31
C LEU A 66 33.65 -0.94 16.84
N PHE A 67 33.11 0.15 16.28
CA PHE A 67 31.74 0.16 15.73
C PHE A 67 31.58 -0.83 14.58
N ASP A 68 32.55 -0.89 13.65
CA ASP A 68 32.51 -1.81 12.52
C ASP A 68 32.58 -3.27 12.98
N THR A 69 33.38 -3.58 14.01
CA THR A 69 33.43 -4.92 14.61
C THR A 69 32.14 -5.27 15.33
N ILE A 70 31.60 -4.38 16.17
CA ILE A 70 30.30 -4.60 16.84
C ILE A 70 29.21 -4.87 15.79
N ARG A 71 29.15 -4.04 14.75
CA ARG A 71 28.19 -4.21 13.65
C ARG A 71 28.36 -5.57 12.99
N LYS A 72 29.56 -5.91 12.52
CA LYS A 72 29.81 -7.21 11.86
C LYS A 72 29.45 -8.41 12.73
N THR A 73 29.68 -8.31 14.04
CA THR A 73 29.42 -9.42 14.97
C THR A 73 27.93 -9.56 15.33
N TYR A 74 27.21 -8.45 15.44
CA TYR A 74 25.87 -8.45 16.04
C TYR A 74 24.74 -8.00 15.13
N GLU A 75 25.02 -7.45 13.93
CA GLU A 75 23.98 -6.93 13.02
C GLU A 75 22.90 -7.97 12.73
N SER A 76 23.27 -9.20 12.34
CA SER A 76 22.28 -10.26 12.06
C SER A 76 21.41 -10.57 13.29
N LYS A 77 22.02 -10.72 14.47
CA LYS A 77 21.28 -11.01 15.71
C LYS A 77 20.36 -9.86 16.11
N LEU A 78 20.81 -8.61 15.97
CA LEU A 78 20.01 -7.44 16.25
C LEU A 78 18.83 -7.31 15.27
N LEU A 79 19.03 -7.65 14.00
CA LEU A 79 17.95 -7.70 13.00
C LEU A 79 16.93 -8.78 13.34
N GLU A 80 17.36 -9.97 13.79
CA GLU A 80 16.44 -11.03 14.24
C GLU A 80 15.62 -10.61 15.46
N ILE A 81 16.27 -10.00 16.46
CA ILE A 81 15.59 -9.45 17.66
C ILE A 81 14.56 -8.39 17.25
N ALA A 82 14.94 -7.44 16.39
CA ALA A 82 14.05 -6.39 15.92
C ALA A 82 12.87 -6.95 15.10
N ALA A 83 13.11 -7.96 14.24
CA ALA A 83 12.05 -8.62 13.48
C ALA A 83 11.06 -9.34 14.40
N SER A 84 11.56 -10.04 15.43
CA SER A 84 10.73 -10.70 16.43
C SER A 84 9.88 -9.70 17.22
N ALA A 85 10.49 -8.61 17.72
CA ALA A 85 9.77 -7.54 18.42
C ALA A 85 8.73 -6.86 17.52
N THR A 86 9.04 -6.71 16.22
CA THR A 86 8.08 -6.17 15.23
C THR A 86 6.87 -7.09 15.07
N LEU A 87 7.09 -8.41 14.95
CA LEU A 87 6.00 -9.38 14.88
C LEU A 87 5.17 -9.39 16.16
N GLU A 88 5.81 -9.30 17.34
CA GLU A 88 5.12 -9.17 18.62
C GLU A 88 4.19 -7.95 18.63
N VAL A 89 4.69 -6.78 18.22
CA VAL A 89 3.90 -5.55 18.11
C VAL A 89 2.74 -5.68 17.12
N LEU A 90 2.98 -6.31 15.96
CA LEU A 90 1.95 -6.48 14.92
C LEU A 90 0.83 -7.44 15.35
N LEU A 91 1.17 -8.47 16.12
CA LEU A 91 0.22 -9.50 16.55
C LEU A 91 -0.44 -9.21 17.90
N ASN A 92 0.07 -8.24 18.66
CA ASN A 92 -0.47 -7.90 19.96
C ASN A 92 -1.60 -6.85 19.84
N ASP A 93 -2.81 -7.31 20.15
CA ASP A 93 -4.04 -6.52 20.05
C ASP A 93 -4.02 -5.23 20.89
N SER A 94 -3.19 -5.15 21.94
CA SER A 94 -3.09 -3.93 22.76
C SER A 94 -2.53 -2.73 22.00
N TYR A 95 -1.76 -2.95 20.92
CA TYR A 95 -1.29 -1.87 20.04
C TYR A 95 -2.33 -1.48 18.98
N GLY A 96 -3.35 -2.32 18.72
CA GLY A 96 -4.42 -2.06 17.75
C GLY A 96 -3.99 -2.04 16.28
N ILE A 97 -2.73 -2.37 15.97
CA ILE A 97 -2.17 -2.27 14.62
C ILE A 97 -2.77 -3.33 13.69
N SER A 98 -2.99 -4.54 14.18
CA SER A 98 -3.66 -5.63 13.43
C SER A 98 -5.04 -5.19 12.92
N GLN A 99 -5.86 -4.61 13.81
CA GLN A 99 -7.18 -4.10 13.49
C GLN A 99 -7.11 -2.92 12.50
N GLN A 100 -6.13 -2.02 12.67
CA GLN A 100 -5.94 -0.91 11.74
C GLN A 100 -5.58 -1.39 10.34
N ILE A 101 -4.73 -2.42 10.21
CA ILE A 101 -4.38 -3.04 8.93
C ILE A 101 -5.64 -3.61 8.27
N GLU A 102 -6.44 -4.37 9.02
CA GLU A 102 -7.69 -4.97 8.53
C GLU A 102 -8.65 -3.89 8.03
N GLN A 103 -8.91 -2.87 8.85
CA GLN A 103 -9.82 -1.78 8.51
C GLN A 103 -9.34 -1.01 7.27
N SER A 104 -8.07 -0.60 7.25
CA SER A 104 -7.51 0.17 6.13
C SER A 104 -7.53 -0.63 4.82
N THR A 105 -7.27 -1.94 4.91
CA THR A 105 -7.34 -2.84 3.76
C THR A 105 -8.77 -2.99 3.25
N HIS A 106 -9.73 -3.16 4.16
CA HIS A 106 -11.13 -3.25 3.82
C HIS A 106 -11.63 -1.96 3.14
N GLU A 107 -11.35 -0.80 3.73
CA GLU A 107 -11.76 0.50 3.18
C GLU A 107 -11.15 0.76 1.80
N ALA A 108 -9.86 0.47 1.62
CA ALA A 108 -9.20 0.59 0.32
C ALA A 108 -9.79 -0.37 -0.71
N LEU A 109 -10.09 -1.60 -0.34
CA LEU A 109 -10.73 -2.58 -1.21
C LEU A 109 -12.11 -2.08 -1.68
N CYS A 110 -12.96 -1.66 -0.74
CA CYS A 110 -14.27 -1.07 -1.05
C CYS A 110 -14.14 0.11 -2.02
N SER A 111 -13.22 1.05 -1.74
CA SER A 111 -12.99 2.21 -2.60
C SER A 111 -12.54 1.83 -4.02
N VAL A 112 -11.66 0.83 -4.16
CA VAL A 112 -11.20 0.34 -5.47
C VAL A 112 -12.37 -0.25 -6.26
N TYR A 113 -13.22 -1.07 -5.62
CA TYR A 113 -14.38 -1.65 -6.29
C TYR A 113 -15.42 -0.60 -6.69
N GLU A 114 -15.71 0.35 -5.81
CA GLU A 114 -16.63 1.46 -6.09
C GLU A 114 -16.14 2.30 -7.28
N ALA A 115 -14.86 2.65 -7.31
CA ALA A 115 -14.27 3.43 -8.40
C ALA A 115 -14.33 2.69 -9.74
N ARG A 116 -14.04 1.37 -9.74
CA ARG A 116 -14.15 0.52 -10.93
C ARG A 116 -15.59 0.45 -11.44
N GLU A 117 -16.57 0.34 -10.55
CA GLU A 117 -17.98 0.30 -10.95
C GLU A 117 -18.44 1.64 -11.53
N GLN A 118 -18.07 2.75 -10.90
CA GLN A 118 -18.35 4.09 -11.43
C GLN A 118 -17.74 4.29 -12.82
N GLN A 119 -16.51 3.81 -13.03
CA GLN A 119 -15.87 3.87 -14.34
C GLN A 119 -16.62 3.04 -15.38
N ARG A 120 -17.09 1.83 -15.04
CA ARG A 120 -17.92 1.00 -15.93
C ARG A 120 -19.22 1.70 -16.31
N ILE A 121 -19.91 2.29 -15.35
CA ILE A 121 -21.15 3.05 -15.59
C ILE A 121 -20.88 4.25 -16.49
N ALA A 122 -19.82 5.02 -16.21
CA ALA A 122 -19.44 6.19 -17.01
C ALA A 122 -19.15 5.82 -18.47
N LEU A 123 -18.41 4.73 -18.70
CA LEU A 123 -18.14 4.22 -20.05
C LEU A 123 -19.42 3.83 -20.79
N HIS A 124 -20.36 3.18 -20.11
CA HIS A 124 -21.63 2.79 -20.73
C HIS A 124 -22.49 4.01 -21.10
N LEU A 125 -22.58 4.99 -20.20
CA LEU A 125 -23.29 6.25 -20.48
C LEU A 125 -22.66 7.00 -21.65
N GLN A 126 -21.33 7.06 -21.71
CA GLN A 126 -20.62 7.70 -22.83
C GLN A 126 -20.93 7.02 -24.16
N GLN A 127 -20.99 5.68 -24.19
CA GLN A 127 -21.36 4.94 -25.40
C GLN A 127 -22.80 5.22 -25.84
N GLN A 128 -23.75 5.26 -24.89
CA GLN A 128 -25.13 5.61 -25.19
C GLN A 128 -25.26 7.03 -25.75
N GLN A 129 -24.56 8.00 -25.16
CA GLN A 129 -24.54 9.38 -25.66
C GLN A 129 -23.98 9.47 -27.09
N ARG A 130 -22.91 8.73 -27.39
CA ARG A 130 -22.35 8.66 -28.74
C ARG A 130 -23.36 8.08 -29.73
N TYR A 131 -24.02 6.99 -29.38
CA TYR A 131 -25.05 6.39 -30.24
C TYR A 131 -26.21 7.36 -30.50
N GLN A 132 -26.67 8.10 -29.47
CA GLN A 132 -27.72 9.10 -29.64
C GLN A 132 -27.28 10.25 -30.54
N HIS A 133 -26.05 10.73 -30.38
CA HIS A 133 -25.49 11.77 -31.24
C HIS A 133 -25.41 11.32 -32.70
N ASP A 134 -24.95 10.09 -32.96
CA ASP A 134 -24.85 9.54 -34.31
C ASP A 134 -26.25 9.39 -34.95
N LEU A 135 -27.26 8.96 -34.19
CA LEU A 135 -28.66 8.93 -34.65
C LEU A 135 -29.20 10.32 -34.98
N GLN A 136 -28.90 11.33 -34.16
CA GLN A 136 -29.32 12.71 -34.42
C GLN A 136 -28.68 13.24 -35.70
N GLN A 137 -27.39 12.97 -35.92
CA GLN A 137 -26.71 13.33 -37.16
C GLN A 137 -27.31 12.64 -38.38
N TYR A 138 -27.57 11.33 -38.30
CA TYR A 138 -28.24 10.58 -39.36
C TYR A 138 -29.60 11.20 -39.71
N ASN A 139 -30.44 11.46 -38.69
CA ASN A 139 -31.75 12.06 -38.89
C ASN A 139 -31.67 13.49 -39.46
N ALA A 140 -30.67 14.28 -39.07
CA ALA A 140 -30.45 15.61 -39.64
C ALA A 140 -30.08 15.56 -41.13
N CYS A 141 -29.21 14.61 -41.53
CA CYS A 141 -28.82 14.42 -42.92
C CYS A 141 -30.00 13.94 -43.78
N TYR A 142 -30.71 12.89 -43.37
CA TYR A 142 -31.78 12.30 -44.17
C TYR A 142 -33.13 13.04 -44.06
N GLY A 143 -33.38 13.75 -42.95
CA GLY A 143 -34.60 14.54 -42.75
C GLY A 143 -34.68 15.79 -43.64
N GLN A 144 -33.56 16.34 -44.08
CA GLN A 144 -33.54 17.50 -45.00
C GLN A 144 -33.85 17.11 -46.45
N HIS A 145 -33.54 15.89 -46.89
CA HIS A 145 -33.78 15.44 -48.26
C HIS A 145 -35.27 15.16 -48.59
N HIS A 146 -36.12 14.97 -47.58
CA HIS A 146 -37.56 14.74 -47.81
C HIS A 146 -38.38 16.02 -48.03
N ASN A 147 -37.87 17.19 -47.63
CA ASN A 147 -38.57 18.47 -47.82
C ASN A 147 -38.25 19.19 -49.14
N GLN A 148 -37.28 18.68 -49.92
CA GLN A 148 -36.95 19.21 -51.24
C GLN A 148 -37.58 18.43 -52.41
N GLY A 149 -38.33 17.35 -52.13
CA GLY A 149 -38.92 16.47 -53.14
C GLY A 149 -40.41 16.69 -53.49
N TYR A 150 -41.15 17.50 -52.72
CA TYR A 150 -42.60 17.72 -52.92
C TYR A 150 -42.97 19.20 -53.08
N GLY A 151 -42.10 19.98 -53.71
CA GLY A 151 -42.33 21.39 -54.01
C GLY A 151 -42.05 21.70 -55.47
N ASN A 152 -42.70 21.01 -56.41
CA ASN A 152 -42.84 21.42 -57.82
C ASN A 152 -43.76 20.43 -58.58
N GLN A 153 -45.06 20.53 -58.39
CA GLN A 153 -46.04 20.21 -59.43
C GLN A 153 -47.14 21.28 -59.36
N ALA A 154 -46.94 22.31 -60.19
CA ALA A 154 -47.96 23.27 -60.61
C ALA A 154 -48.80 22.65 -61.73
#